data_AF-A0A8J7I4U1-F1
#
_entry.id   AF-A0A8J7I4U1-F1
#
_cell.length_a   1.000
_cell.length_b   1.000
_cell.length_c   1.000
_cell.angle_alpha   90.00
_cell.angle_beta   90.00
_cell.angle_gamma   90.00
#
_symmetry.space_group_name_H-M   'P 1'
#
loop_
_entity.id
_entity.type
_entity.pdbx_description
1 polymer ?
#
loop_
_entity_poly.entity_id
_entity_poly.type
_entity_poly.pdbx_seq_one_letter_code
_entity_poly.pdbx_strand_id
1 'polypeptide(L)'
;MEENIPKYKLCTVSSVNTAEALDYFANFIKEEIFYKDKEAYLCIEGSLLIFHCSGIQNLVFLEIHCNVIAKPGEGTIHFVAIAKFVKFCSLQKTDIKILRNSSIVPSSMGAVISDFDSSLAYKKAMHYARYSTCVCYEVH
;
A
#
# COMPACT_ATOMS: atom_id res chain seq x y z
N MET A 1 4.46 -0.41 22.18
CA MET A 1 5.60 -0.50 21.26
C MET A 1 5.02 -0.78 19.89
N GLU A 2 4.94 0.22 19.00
CA GLU A 2 4.52 -0.04 17.62
C GLU A 2 5.58 -0.94 16.99
N GLU A 3 5.28 -2.23 16.86
CA GLU A 3 6.10 -3.08 16.03
C GLU A 3 6.06 -2.55 14.60
N ASN A 4 7.22 -2.51 13.96
CA ASN A 4 7.38 -2.02 12.60
C ASN A 4 6.69 -2.99 11.62
N ILE A 5 5.39 -2.80 11.36
CA ILE A 5 4.61 -3.60 10.42
C ILE A 5 5.19 -3.32 9.02
N PRO A 6 5.67 -4.35 8.28
CA PRO A 6 6.25 -4.11 6.98
C PRO A 6 5.18 -3.62 6.00
N LYS A 7 5.52 -2.64 5.18
CA LYS A 7 4.64 -2.14 4.13
C LYS A 7 4.40 -3.21 3.06
N TYR A 8 3.17 -3.31 2.58
CA TYR A 8 2.83 -4.17 1.45
C TYR A 8 3.02 -3.40 0.15
N LYS A 9 3.72 -3.99 -0.83
CA LYS A 9 4.23 -3.24 -1.98
C LYS A 9 3.63 -3.75 -3.28
N LEU A 10 3.06 -2.83 -4.04
CA LEU A 10 2.39 -3.09 -5.33
C LEU A 10 2.96 -2.15 -6.39
N CYS A 11 2.91 -2.57 -7.65
CA CYS A 11 3.33 -1.76 -8.79
C CYS A 11 2.40 -1.99 -9.98
N THR A 12 2.24 -0.99 -10.84
CA THR A 12 1.55 -1.18 -12.13
C THR A 12 2.38 -2.08 -13.04
N VAL A 13 1.72 -2.97 -13.79
CA VAL A 13 2.40 -3.78 -14.82
C VAL A 13 2.72 -2.94 -16.05
N SER A 14 1.77 -2.11 -16.47
CA SER A 14 1.94 -1.15 -17.57
C SER A 14 2.28 0.24 -17.02
N SER A 15 3.00 1.02 -17.83
CA SER A 15 3.22 2.42 -17.51
C SER A 15 1.92 3.22 -17.66
N VAL A 16 1.70 4.16 -16.75
CA VAL A 16 0.53 5.05 -16.70
C VAL A 16 0.96 6.49 -16.93
N ASN A 17 0.01 7.35 -17.32
CA ASN A 17 0.30 8.76 -17.49
C ASN A 17 0.61 9.43 -16.13
N THR A 18 1.71 10.16 -16.05
CA THR A 18 2.16 10.82 -14.82
C THR A 18 1.13 11.81 -14.29
N ALA A 19 0.57 12.65 -15.16
CA ALA A 19 -0.40 13.68 -14.76
C ALA A 19 -1.70 13.05 -14.29
N GLU A 20 -2.19 12.01 -14.95
CA GLU A 20 -3.40 11.28 -14.52
C GLU A 20 -3.20 10.59 -13.17
N ALA A 21 -2.01 10.01 -12.94
CA ALA A 21 -1.67 9.44 -11.64
C ALA A 21 -1.68 10.51 -10.54
N LEU A 22 -1.01 11.64 -10.76
CA LEU A 22 -0.96 12.73 -9.79
C LEU A 22 -2.35 13.28 -9.48
N ASP A 23 -3.18 13.50 -10.51
CA ASP A 23 -4.56 13.99 -10.35
C ASP A 23 -5.42 13.01 -9.53
N TYR A 24 -5.36 11.71 -9.86
CA TYR A 24 -6.12 10.69 -9.13
C TYR A 24 -5.74 10.59 -7.64
N PHE A 25 -4.45 10.75 -7.35
CA PHE A 25 -3.91 10.66 -6.00
C PHE A 25 -3.84 12.01 -5.26
N ALA A 26 -4.22 13.13 -5.88
CA ALA A 26 -4.06 14.48 -5.31
C ALA A 26 -4.60 14.60 -3.87
N ASN A 27 -5.84 14.15 -3.62
CA ASN A 27 -6.46 14.19 -2.29
C ASN A 27 -5.94 13.13 -1.30
N PHE A 28 -4.99 12.31 -1.72
CA PHE A 28 -4.37 11.27 -0.91
C PHE A 28 -2.90 11.58 -0.61
N ILE A 29 -2.26 12.40 -1.45
CA ILE A 29 -0.92 12.92 -1.28
C ILE A 29 -0.95 13.99 -0.18
N LYS A 30 -0.02 13.86 0.76
CA LYS A 30 0.22 14.83 1.83
C LYS A 30 1.36 15.77 1.45
N GLU A 31 2.47 15.21 0.98
CA GLU A 31 3.68 15.96 0.63
C GLU A 31 4.54 15.19 -0.38
N GLU A 32 5.29 15.93 -1.18
CA GLU A 32 6.34 15.41 -2.06
C GLU A 32 7.60 15.12 -1.24
N ILE A 33 8.25 14.00 -1.54
CA ILE A 33 9.46 13.53 -0.87
C ILE A 33 10.40 12.87 -1.87
N PHE A 34 11.65 12.67 -1.47
CA PHE A 34 12.58 11.81 -2.21
C PHE A 34 12.73 10.46 -1.50
N TYR A 35 12.58 9.38 -2.25
CA TYR A 35 12.79 8.02 -1.76
C TYR A 35 13.84 7.31 -2.62
N LYS A 36 15.04 7.09 -2.05
CA LYS A 36 16.17 6.44 -2.74
C LYS A 36 16.44 7.06 -4.12
N ASP A 37 16.57 8.39 -4.15
CA ASP A 37 16.83 9.19 -5.35
C ASP A 37 15.72 9.12 -6.42
N LYS A 38 14.50 8.75 -6.00
CA LYS A 38 13.30 8.75 -6.85
C LYS A 38 12.28 9.74 -6.31
N GLU A 39 11.56 10.33 -7.24
CA GLU A 39 10.36 11.11 -6.95
C GLU A 39 9.32 10.22 -6.28
N ALA A 40 8.87 10.66 -5.11
CA ALA A 40 7.91 9.93 -4.31
C ALA A 40 6.98 10.91 -3.57
N TYR A 41 5.85 10.39 -3.11
CA TYR A 41 4.86 11.17 -2.40
C TYR A 41 4.44 10.42 -1.14
N LEU A 42 4.48 11.11 0.00
CA LEU A 42 3.94 10.58 1.24
C LEU A 42 2.43 10.80 1.24
N CYS A 43 1.67 9.76 1.55
CA CYS A 43 0.22 9.84 1.64
C CYS A 43 -0.25 10.14 3.07
N ILE A 44 -1.49 10.62 3.21
CA ILE A 44 -2.09 11.04 4.50
C ILE A 44 -2.01 9.95 5.57
N GLU A 45 -2.14 8.68 5.19
CA GLU A 45 -2.10 7.53 6.09
C GLU A 45 -0.69 6.88 6.23
N GLY A 46 0.36 7.55 5.75
CA GLY A 46 1.74 7.06 5.84
C GLY A 46 2.17 6.08 4.73
N SER A 47 1.28 5.76 3.79
CA SER A 47 1.62 5.05 2.54
C SER A 47 2.55 5.89 1.66
N LEU A 48 3.31 5.25 0.77
CA LEU A 48 4.26 5.92 -0.12
C LEU A 48 3.90 5.65 -1.57
N LEU A 49 3.81 6.66 -2.43
CA LEU A 49 3.76 6.51 -3.89
C LEU A 49 5.14 6.79 -4.46
N ILE A 50 5.61 5.97 -5.39
CA ILE A 50 6.93 6.09 -6.02
C ILE A 50 6.74 6.03 -7.54
N PHE A 51 7.34 6.99 -8.23
CA PHE A 51 7.24 7.10 -9.67
C PHE A 51 8.53 6.57 -10.29
N HIS A 52 8.44 5.47 -11.03
CA HIS A 52 9.59 4.92 -11.76
C HIS A 52 9.49 5.32 -13.22
N CYS A 53 10.59 5.83 -13.78
CA CYS A 53 10.66 6.17 -15.20
C CYS A 53 10.39 4.93 -16.07
N SER A 54 9.51 5.08 -17.06
CA SER A 54 9.24 4.02 -18.05
C SER A 54 10.21 4.03 -19.24
N GLY A 55 11.04 5.07 -19.36
CA GLY A 55 11.82 5.37 -20.56
C GLY A 55 11.03 6.14 -21.64
N ILE A 56 9.73 6.34 -21.44
CA ILE A 56 8.86 7.12 -22.33
C ILE A 56 8.41 8.39 -21.61
N GLN A 57 8.45 9.52 -22.31
CA GLN A 57 8.05 10.82 -21.76
C GLN A 57 6.61 10.77 -21.23
N ASN A 58 6.38 11.35 -20.04
CA ASN A 58 5.08 11.43 -19.35
C ASN A 58 4.46 10.09 -18.94
N LEU A 59 5.19 8.97 -19.06
CA LEU A 59 4.74 7.65 -18.64
C LEU A 59 5.62 7.11 -17.51
N VAL A 60 5.00 6.55 -16.48
CA VAL A 60 5.67 6.02 -15.30
C VAL A 60 5.11 4.66 -14.89
N PHE A 61 5.94 3.82 -14.28
CA PHE A 61 5.42 2.72 -13.46
C PHE A 61 5.17 3.26 -12.06
N LEU A 62 3.93 3.12 -11.59
CA LEU A 62 3.54 3.61 -10.28
C LEU A 62 3.67 2.48 -9.25
N GLU A 63 4.55 2.67 -8.28
CA GLU A 63 4.70 1.77 -7.14
C GLU A 63 4.06 2.39 -5.89
N ILE A 64 3.35 1.59 -5.11
CA ILE A 64 2.82 2.00 -3.81
C ILE A 64 3.37 1.10 -2.70
N HIS A 65 3.87 1.71 -1.63
CA HIS A 65 4.16 1.05 -0.37
C HIS A 65 3.00 1.33 0.58
N CYS A 66 2.06 0.41 0.63
CA CYS A 66 0.86 0.51 1.45
C CYS A 66 1.22 0.37 2.93
N ASN A 67 0.88 1.41 3.70
CA ASN A 67 0.83 1.30 5.15
C ASN A 67 -0.33 0.37 5.54
N VAL A 68 -0.11 -0.47 6.55
CA VAL A 68 -1.13 -1.39 7.05
C VAL A 68 -1.48 -0.95 8.46
N ILE A 69 -2.67 -0.37 8.61
CA ILE A 69 -3.12 0.19 9.88
C ILE A 69 -3.97 -0.85 10.58
N ALA A 70 -3.40 -1.45 11.62
CA ALA A 70 -4.11 -2.31 12.55
C ALA A 70 -4.80 -1.46 13.62
N LYS A 71 -6.02 -1.84 14.00
CA LYS A 71 -6.74 -1.23 15.13
C LYS A 71 -6.71 -2.18 16.33
N PRO A 72 -5.90 -1.90 17.36
CA PRO A 72 -5.82 -2.74 18.55
C PRO A 72 -7.18 -2.90 19.23
N GLY A 73 -7.49 -4.13 19.63
CA GLY A 73 -8.73 -4.45 20.36
C GLY A 73 -9.98 -4.53 19.51
N GLU A 74 -9.97 -4.03 18.26
CA GLU A 74 -11.07 -4.21 17.31
C GLU A 74 -10.91 -5.47 16.46
N GLY A 75 -9.69 -6.02 16.35
CA GLY A 75 -9.43 -7.17 15.49
C GLY A 75 -9.55 -6.86 14.00
N THR A 76 -9.51 -5.59 13.61
CA THR A 76 -9.67 -5.11 12.22
C THR A 76 -8.39 -4.47 11.68
N ILE A 77 -8.23 -4.55 10.36
CA ILE A 77 -7.17 -3.88 9.61
C ILE A 77 -7.81 -3.00 8.54
N HIS A 78 -7.28 -1.80 8.37
CA HIS A 78 -7.63 -0.92 7.25
C HIS A 78 -6.54 -0.95 6.17
N PHE A 79 -6.98 -1.05 4.92
CA PHE A 79 -6.12 -1.12 3.73
C PHE A 79 -6.54 -0.10 2.66
N VAL A 80 -6.61 1.18 3.04
CA VAL A 80 -7.10 2.27 2.18
C VAL A 80 -6.21 2.46 0.95
N ALA A 81 -4.88 2.49 1.12
CA ALA A 81 -3.94 2.54 -0.01
C ALA A 81 -4.12 1.39 -1.00
N ILE A 82 -4.29 0.15 -0.52
CA ILE A 82 -4.53 -1.00 -1.41
C ILE A 82 -5.80 -0.78 -2.20
N ALA A 83 -6.90 -0.38 -1.55
CA ALA A 83 -8.16 -0.13 -2.23
C ALA A 83 -8.09 0.98 -3.28
N LYS A 84 -7.45 2.09 -2.93
CA LYS A 84 -7.27 3.22 -3.84
C LYS A 84 -6.37 2.85 -5.03
N PHE A 85 -5.29 2.09 -4.79
CA PHE A 85 -4.40 1.63 -5.85
C PHE A 85 -5.06 0.61 -6.79
N VAL A 86 -5.80 -0.37 -6.26
CA VAL A 86 -6.56 -1.34 -7.08
C VAL A 86 -7.56 -0.62 -8.00
N LYS A 87 -8.29 0.36 -7.45
CA LYS A 87 -9.25 1.16 -8.23
C LYS A 87 -8.54 1.98 -9.32
N PHE A 88 -7.39 2.58 -9.01
CA PHE A 88 -6.57 3.27 -10.00
C PHE A 88 -6.15 2.34 -11.15
N CYS A 89 -5.57 1.18 -10.83
CA CYS A 89 -5.14 0.21 -11.83
C CYS A 89 -6.29 -0.28 -12.73
N SER A 90 -7.48 -0.47 -12.14
CA SER A 90 -8.67 -0.83 -12.90
C SER A 90 -9.10 0.27 -13.89
N LEU A 91 -9.05 1.55 -13.50
CA LEU A 91 -9.36 2.68 -14.40
C LEU A 91 -8.34 2.78 -15.54
N GLN A 92 -7.07 2.57 -15.21
CA GLN A 92 -5.95 2.61 -16.15
C GLN A 92 -5.81 1.32 -16.99
N LYS A 93 -6.69 0.33 -16.77
CA LYS A 93 -6.68 -0.97 -17.47
C LYS A 93 -5.30 -1.67 -17.41
N THR A 94 -4.65 -1.59 -16.25
CA THR A 94 -3.37 -2.27 -15.99
C THR A 94 -3.54 -3.31 -14.90
N ASP A 95 -2.89 -4.45 -15.07
CA ASP A 95 -2.71 -5.42 -14.00
C ASP A 95 -1.75 -4.89 -12.93
N ILE A 96 -1.71 -5.61 -11.81
CA ILE A 96 -0.93 -5.26 -10.63
C ILE A 96 0.19 -6.28 -10.45
N LYS A 97 1.42 -5.79 -10.31
CA LYS A 97 2.59 -6.58 -9.91
C LYS A 97 2.75 -6.53 -8.39
N ILE A 98 2.77 -7.69 -7.76
CA ILE A 98 3.07 -7.84 -6.34
C ILE A 98 4.58 -7.91 -6.19
N LEU A 99 5.20 -6.89 -5.58
CA LEU A 99 6.66 -6.76 -5.60
C LEU A 99 7.39 -7.80 -4.75
N ARG A 100 6.72 -8.40 -3.76
CA ARG A 100 7.29 -9.42 -2.88
C ARG A 100 7.66 -10.71 -3.61
N ASN A 101 6.83 -11.15 -4.55
CA ASN A 101 6.95 -12.44 -5.26
C ASN A 101 6.94 -12.28 -6.79
N SER A 102 6.89 -11.06 -7.30
CA SER A 102 6.80 -10.72 -8.73
C SER A 102 5.57 -11.28 -9.44
N SER A 103 4.55 -11.76 -8.71
CA SER A 103 3.31 -12.23 -9.31
C SER A 103 2.55 -11.08 -9.97
N ILE A 104 1.95 -11.37 -11.11
CA ILE A 104 1.02 -10.46 -11.80
C ILE A 104 -0.39 -10.95 -11.51
N VAL A 105 -1.23 -10.04 -11.02
CA VAL A 105 -2.62 -10.33 -10.70
C VAL A 105 -3.54 -9.30 -11.37
N PRO A 106 -4.78 -9.69 -11.70
CA PRO A 106 -5.78 -8.75 -12.19
C PRO A 106 -5.98 -7.60 -11.20
N SER A 107 -6.33 -6.41 -11.70
CA SER A 107 -6.67 -5.23 -10.90
C SER A 107 -7.99 -5.40 -10.13
N SER A 108 -8.05 -6.39 -9.24
CA SER A 108 -9.20 -6.73 -8.43
C SER A 108 -8.83 -6.83 -6.96
N MET A 109 -9.76 -6.42 -6.10
CA MET A 109 -9.54 -6.52 -4.66
C MET A 109 -9.33 -7.97 -4.23
N GLY A 110 -10.14 -8.91 -4.73
CA GLY A 110 -10.02 -10.32 -4.37
C GLY A 110 -8.65 -10.92 -4.67
N ALA A 111 -8.08 -10.61 -5.84
CA ALA A 111 -6.77 -11.12 -6.22
C ALA A 111 -5.64 -10.55 -5.34
N VAL A 112 -5.70 -9.24 -5.03
CA VAL A 112 -4.69 -8.60 -4.18
C VAL A 112 -4.81 -9.02 -2.71
N ILE A 113 -6.03 -9.13 -2.18
CA ILE A 113 -6.28 -9.56 -0.80
C ILE A 113 -5.86 -11.02 -0.59
N SER A 114 -6.10 -11.90 -1.57
CA SER A 114 -5.67 -13.30 -1.47
C SER A 114 -4.14 -13.44 -1.27
N ASP A 115 -3.31 -12.59 -1.90
CA ASP A 115 -1.87 -12.57 -1.61
C ASP A 115 -1.58 -11.86 -0.29
N PHE A 116 -2.23 -10.72 -0.04
CA PHE A 116 -2.02 -9.91 1.15
C PHE A 116 -2.26 -10.71 2.44
N ASP A 117 -3.31 -11.52 2.51
CA ASP A 117 -3.64 -12.35 3.69
C ASP A 117 -2.53 -13.38 4.01
N SER A 118 -1.78 -13.80 3.00
CA SER A 118 -0.62 -14.69 3.17
C SER A 118 0.66 -13.95 3.63
N SER A 119 0.68 -12.62 3.50
CA SER A 119 1.85 -11.78 3.69
C SER A 119 2.23 -11.60 5.17
N LEU A 120 3.51 -11.31 5.42
CA LEU A 120 3.99 -10.97 6.76
C LEU A 120 3.36 -9.69 7.30
N ALA A 121 3.06 -8.72 6.43
CA ALA A 121 2.41 -7.47 6.78
C ALA A 121 1.04 -7.73 7.41
N TYR A 122 0.20 -8.53 6.75
CA TYR A 122 -1.10 -8.92 7.27
C TYR A 122 -0.98 -9.72 8.57
N LYS A 123 -0.11 -10.73 8.63
CA LYS A 123 0.07 -11.55 9.84
C LYS A 123 0.44 -10.72 11.06
N LYS A 124 1.39 -9.79 10.92
CA LYS A 124 1.79 -8.88 12.01
C LYS A 124 0.68 -7.90 12.37
N ALA A 125 0.04 -7.29 11.38
CA ALA A 125 -1.06 -6.37 11.60
C ALA A 125 -2.24 -7.05 12.31
N MET A 126 -2.60 -8.28 11.92
CA MET A 126 -3.68 -9.05 12.56
C MET A 126 -3.29 -9.46 13.97
N HIS A 127 -2.04 -9.88 14.19
CA HIS A 127 -1.54 -10.17 15.52
C HIS A 127 -1.71 -8.97 16.43
N TYR A 128 -1.29 -7.78 15.98
CA TYR A 128 -1.43 -6.54 16.75
C TYR A 128 -2.89 -6.11 16.93
N ALA A 129 -3.73 -6.20 15.89
CA ALA A 129 -5.14 -5.86 16.00
C ALA A 129 -5.89 -6.75 17.00
N ARG A 130 -5.49 -8.02 17.12
CA ARG A 130 -6.09 -9.01 18.03
C ARG A 130 -5.49 -8.99 19.43
N TYR A 131 -4.22 -8.59 19.58
CA TYR A 131 -3.65 -8.32 20.89
C TYR A 131 -4.17 -6.97 21.40
N SER A 132 -5.32 -7.01 22.08
CA SER A 132 -5.63 -5.98 23.07
C SER A 132 -4.50 -5.98 24.09
N THR A 133 -4.12 -4.80 24.57
CA THR A 133 -3.31 -4.65 25.78
C THR A 133 -3.69 -5.72 26.79
N CYS A 134 -2.77 -6.66 27.05
CA CYS A 134 -2.85 -7.50 28.24
C CYS A 134 -2.71 -6.52 29.41
N VAL A 135 -3.83 -5.97 29.87
CA VAL A 135 -3.89 -5.21 31.11
C VAL A 135 -3.51 -6.23 32.16
N CYS A 136 -2.26 -6.18 32.58
CA CYS A 136 -1.83 -6.85 33.79
C CYS A 136 -2.72 -6.24 34.88
N TYR A 137 -3.67 -7.03 35.38
CA TYR A 137 -4.31 -6.70 36.66
C TYR A 137 -3.17 -6.65 37.68
N GLU A 138 -2.75 -5.45 38.08
CA GLU A 138 -2.03 -5.30 39.33
C GLU A 138 -3.00 -5.69 40.43
N VAL A 139 -2.82 -6.90 40.95
CA VAL A 139 -3.51 -7.38 42.14
C VAL A 139 -2.86 -6.62 43.30
N HIS A 140 -3.58 -5.64 43.85
CA HIS A 140 -3.28 -5.02 45.14
C HIS A 140 -3.59 -5.99 46.29
#